data_AF-A0A937F5I5-F1
#
_entry.id   AF-A0A937F5I5-F1
#
_cell.length_a   1.000
_cell.length_b   1.000
_cell.length_c   1.000
_cell.angle_alpha   90.00
_cell.angle_beta   90.00
_cell.angle_gamma   90.00
#
_symmetry.space_group_name_H-M   'P 1'
#
loop_
_entity.id
_entity.type
_entity.pdbx_description
1 polymer ?
#
loop_
_entity_poly.entity_id
_entity_poly.type
_entity_poly.pdbx_seq_one_letter_code
_entity_poly.pdbx_strand_id
1 'polypeptide(L)'
;MKAILGFVLLITAFNYAKAQEVSRDNYTGSWSSNGSWVDGSAPETANLPVTARNFQINGYISVGTAPAPTPGSVTALSFQSNRDAYDFRVSDTLVVYGDVVFTNKSMNLVIDPGAVMIVLGNLTMANKIELASSGSLVVSGDFYKSGSASQGDYTGTGNVYAGSYSGVAGDFVPDSSEKDVANDLRNDFPDIYDFVQNNGSAPLPISLLSFNYELVDQNVSLEWKTASEENNDYFTLQRSSDGKVFENIAKIAGNGTTNEEQSYSYLDANPIYGTSYYRLLQTDYDGTEHNVAIQAVFNSSVKSFAIFPSPAAEGQDIKIYTGADHSEALNVAVYSGAGQLLYAQESHAEAGYTVLNSGLRSGLYVIKLTSGSLTKTGRLIVE
;
A
#
# COMPACT_ATOMS: atom_id res chain seq x y z
N MET A 1 16.56 66.17 -37.40
CA MET A 1 16.67 64.74 -37.78
C MET A 1 17.50 64.03 -36.72
N LYS A 2 16.86 63.48 -35.68
CA LYS A 2 17.44 62.54 -34.71
C LYS A 2 16.29 61.66 -34.23
N ALA A 3 16.26 60.42 -34.69
CA ALA A 3 15.31 59.41 -34.24
C ALA A 3 15.81 58.84 -32.90
N ILE A 4 14.96 58.85 -31.88
CA ILE A 4 15.21 58.14 -30.63
C ILE A 4 14.42 56.83 -30.72
N LEU A 5 15.17 55.73 -30.86
CA LEU A 5 14.65 54.37 -30.89
C LEU A 5 14.38 53.94 -29.44
N GLY A 6 13.11 53.96 -29.03
CA GLY A 6 12.69 53.43 -27.73
C GLY A 6 12.46 51.92 -27.83
N PHE A 7 13.37 51.12 -27.29
CA PHE A 7 13.21 49.68 -27.13
C PHE A 7 12.22 49.44 -25.97
N VAL A 8 11.01 48.97 -26.28
CA VAL A 8 10.06 48.50 -25.26
C VAL A 8 10.40 47.04 -24.96
N LEU A 9 11.01 46.80 -23.80
CA LEU A 9 11.23 45.46 -23.27
C LEU A 9 9.90 44.95 -22.71
N LEU A 10 9.21 44.10 -23.48
CA LEU A 10 8.00 43.41 -23.01
C LEU A 10 8.43 42.25 -22.10
N ILE A 11 8.53 42.50 -20.80
CA ILE A 11 8.64 41.41 -19.81
C ILE A 11 7.23 40.85 -19.64
N THR A 12 6.92 39.79 -20.38
CA THR A 12 5.79 38.91 -20.06
C THR A 12 6.15 38.14 -18.80
N ALA A 13 5.65 38.57 -17.65
CA ALA A 13 5.60 37.73 -16.47
C ALA A 13 4.72 36.50 -16.81
N PHE A 14 5.34 35.32 -16.86
CA PHE A 14 4.59 34.06 -16.85
C PHE A 14 3.89 33.95 -15.50
N ASN A 15 2.61 34.34 -15.45
CA ASN A 15 1.74 33.94 -14.35
C ASN A 15 1.49 32.43 -14.52
N TYR A 16 2.28 31.61 -13.84
CA TYR A 16 1.89 30.23 -13.57
C TYR A 16 0.65 30.28 -12.66
N ALA A 17 -0.52 30.08 -13.26
CA ALA A 17 -1.73 29.80 -12.51
C ALA A 17 -1.53 28.46 -11.78
N LYS A 18 -1.02 28.53 -10.55
CA LYS A 18 -0.85 27.34 -9.71
C LYS A 18 -2.21 26.92 -9.16
N ALA A 19 -2.79 25.87 -9.73
CA ALA A 19 -4.04 25.29 -9.26
C ALA A 19 -3.87 24.38 -8.02
N GLN A 20 -2.64 24.12 -7.58
CA GLN A 20 -2.32 23.15 -6.54
C GLN A 20 -1.10 23.57 -5.71
N GLU A 21 -1.15 23.30 -4.41
CA GLU A 21 -0.01 23.33 -3.48
C GLU A 21 0.44 21.88 -3.22
N VAL A 22 1.73 21.60 -3.38
CA VAL A 22 2.27 20.23 -3.32
C VAL A 22 3.53 20.20 -2.47
N SER A 23 3.57 19.30 -1.48
CA SER A 23 4.82 18.98 -0.81
C SER A 23 5.79 18.30 -1.77
N ARG A 24 7.08 18.31 -1.46
CA ARG A 24 8.06 17.57 -2.25
C ARG A 24 7.80 16.07 -2.10
N ASP A 25 7.83 15.38 -3.22
CA ASP A 25 7.77 13.91 -3.26
C ASP A 25 8.96 13.35 -2.49
N ASN A 26 8.72 12.27 -1.74
CA ASN A 26 9.76 11.54 -1.03
C ASN A 26 10.58 12.38 -0.03
N TYR A 27 9.97 13.44 0.52
CA TYR A 27 10.66 14.37 1.41
C TYR A 27 10.18 14.23 2.86
N THR A 28 11.13 14.16 3.79
CA THR A 28 10.87 14.23 5.23
C THR A 28 11.10 15.65 5.73
N GLY A 29 10.09 16.27 6.32
CA GLY A 29 10.27 17.59 6.93
C GLY A 29 9.05 18.16 7.64
N SER A 30 9.09 19.47 7.86
CA SER A 30 8.03 20.21 8.56
C SER A 30 7.28 21.10 7.59
N TRP A 31 5.96 21.16 7.71
CA TRP A 31 5.08 22.00 6.90
C TRP A 31 5.52 23.46 6.92
N SER A 32 5.98 23.99 8.06
CA SER A 32 6.46 25.37 8.16
C SER A 32 7.82 25.62 7.52
N SER A 33 8.51 24.58 7.06
CA SER A 33 9.78 24.71 6.33
C SER A 33 9.52 24.86 4.83
N ASN A 34 10.06 25.93 4.25
CA ASN A 34 10.07 26.14 2.80
C ASN A 34 10.67 24.97 2.01
N GLY A 35 11.63 24.24 2.60
CA GLY A 35 12.25 23.08 1.96
C GLY A 35 11.30 21.90 1.72
N SER A 36 10.16 21.89 2.41
CA SER A 36 9.14 20.84 2.30
C SER A 36 8.23 20.97 1.08
N TRP A 37 8.30 22.09 0.36
CA TRP A 37 7.35 22.45 -0.69
C TRP A 37 8.03 22.60 -2.04
N VAL A 38 7.34 22.15 -3.09
CA VAL A 38 7.89 22.15 -4.47
C VAL A 38 8.25 23.55 -4.94
N ASP A 39 7.52 24.56 -4.49
CA ASP A 39 7.76 25.95 -4.85
C ASP A 39 8.68 26.72 -3.88
N GLY A 40 9.21 26.04 -2.88
CA GLY A 40 10.06 26.64 -1.86
C GLY A 40 9.35 27.62 -0.94
N SER A 41 8.02 27.61 -0.86
CA SER A 41 7.24 28.48 0.02
C SER A 41 6.23 27.66 0.82
N ALA A 42 6.44 27.58 2.13
CA ALA A 42 5.51 26.91 3.03
C ALA A 42 4.13 27.61 3.03
N PRO A 43 3.04 26.89 2.75
CA PRO A 43 1.69 27.39 2.94
C PRO A 43 1.42 27.69 4.42
N GLU A 44 0.48 28.60 4.67
CA GLU A 44 -0.05 28.80 6.01
C GLU A 44 -0.68 27.51 6.56
N THR A 45 -0.82 27.39 7.87
CA THR A 45 -1.48 26.24 8.51
C THR A 45 -2.86 26.59 9.07
N ALA A 46 -3.21 27.88 9.09
CA ALA A 46 -4.48 28.35 9.60
C ALA A 46 -5.36 28.84 8.45
N ASN A 47 -6.65 28.49 8.51
CA ASN A 47 -7.70 28.98 7.63
C ASN A 47 -7.47 28.65 6.14
N LEU A 48 -6.93 27.47 5.88
CA LEU A 48 -6.68 26.98 4.53
C LEU A 48 -7.98 26.60 3.77
N PRO A 49 -7.93 26.61 2.43
CA PRO A 49 -6.89 27.22 1.63
C PRO A 49 -7.16 28.74 1.53
N VAL A 50 -6.14 29.57 1.75
CA VAL A 50 -6.26 31.04 1.60
C VAL A 50 -6.55 31.46 0.15
N THR A 51 -6.31 30.57 -0.81
CA THR A 51 -6.69 30.70 -2.21
C THR A 51 -7.30 29.40 -2.72
N ALA A 52 -8.16 29.51 -3.73
CA ALA A 52 -8.88 28.45 -4.43
C ALA A 52 -8.00 27.31 -5.02
N ARG A 53 -7.42 26.42 -4.20
CA ARG A 53 -6.41 25.43 -4.61
C ARG A 53 -6.54 24.09 -3.91
N ASN A 54 -6.17 23.03 -4.62
CA ASN A 54 -5.94 21.70 -4.04
C ASN A 54 -4.64 21.67 -3.25
N PHE A 55 -4.57 20.82 -2.24
CA PHE A 55 -3.38 20.57 -1.43
C PHE A 55 -3.03 19.09 -1.48
N GLN A 56 -1.76 18.75 -1.72
CA GLN A 56 -1.31 17.37 -1.78
C GLN A 56 -0.01 17.15 -1.00
N ILE A 57 0.03 16.08 -0.21
CA ILE A 57 1.17 15.64 0.60
C ILE A 57 1.74 14.34 0.03
N ASN A 58 2.97 14.39 -0.50
CA ASN A 58 3.66 13.27 -1.17
C ASN A 58 4.93 12.77 -0.44
N GLY A 59 5.15 13.19 0.81
CA GLY A 59 6.28 12.76 1.64
C GLY A 59 5.89 12.73 3.11
N TYR A 60 6.84 12.44 4.00
CA TYR A 60 6.65 12.59 5.44
C TYR A 60 6.65 14.07 5.85
N ILE A 61 5.47 14.64 6.05
CA ILE A 61 5.30 16.03 6.48
C ILE A 61 4.74 16.10 7.88
N SER A 62 5.38 16.90 8.73
CA SER A 62 4.91 17.18 10.10
C SER A 62 4.39 18.61 10.24
N VAL A 63 3.26 18.78 10.93
CA VAL A 63 2.67 20.08 11.29
C VAL A 63 2.67 20.23 12.80
N GLY A 64 3.16 21.34 13.33
CA GLY A 64 3.30 21.53 14.78
C GLY A 64 4.59 20.90 15.33
N THR A 65 4.63 20.63 16.64
CA THR A 65 5.84 20.19 17.34
C THR A 65 5.56 19.02 18.29
N ALA A 66 6.43 18.01 18.28
CA ALA A 66 6.45 16.94 19.28
C ALA A 66 7.04 17.43 20.62
N PRO A 67 6.60 16.88 21.77
CA PRO A 67 5.42 16.04 21.93
C PRO A 67 4.14 16.83 21.66
N ALA A 68 3.10 16.15 21.19
CA ALA A 68 1.82 16.79 20.90
C ALA A 68 1.22 17.46 22.16
N PRO A 69 0.56 18.63 22.00
CA PRO A 69 -0.15 19.28 23.09
C PRO A 69 -1.39 18.46 23.49
N THR A 70 -1.99 18.77 24.65
CA THR A 70 -3.24 18.11 25.08
C THR A 70 -4.33 18.30 24.00
N PRO A 71 -5.06 17.24 23.59
CA PRO A 71 -6.15 17.38 22.62
C PRO A 71 -7.15 18.47 23.02
N GLY A 72 -7.57 19.31 22.08
CA GLY A 72 -8.45 20.47 22.34
C GLY A 72 -7.74 21.76 22.73
N SER A 73 -6.41 21.75 22.95
CA SER A 73 -5.68 22.93 23.44
C SER A 73 -5.04 23.79 22.35
N VAL A 74 -4.69 23.20 21.21
CA VAL A 74 -4.01 23.88 20.09
C VAL A 74 -4.55 23.35 18.78
N THR A 75 -5.09 24.23 17.94
CA THR A 75 -5.40 23.90 16.54
C THR A 75 -4.16 24.10 15.68
N ALA A 76 -3.55 22.99 15.26
CA ALA A 76 -2.33 23.00 14.47
C ALA A 76 -2.59 23.20 12.97
N LEU A 77 -3.74 22.71 12.49
CA LEU A 77 -4.15 22.85 11.09
C LEU A 77 -5.64 23.19 11.03
N SER A 78 -6.00 24.26 10.30
CA SER A 78 -7.41 24.61 10.12
C SER A 78 -7.74 24.98 8.69
N PHE A 79 -8.95 24.62 8.29
CA PHE A 79 -9.50 24.89 6.98
C PHE A 79 -10.81 25.68 7.11
N GLN A 80 -10.89 26.83 6.45
CA GLN A 80 -12.02 27.77 6.55
C GLN A 80 -12.92 27.81 5.30
N SER A 81 -14.13 28.35 5.49
CA SER A 81 -15.25 28.35 4.55
C SER A 81 -14.91 28.99 3.19
N ASN A 82 -14.69 28.17 2.17
CA ASN A 82 -14.78 28.55 0.76
C ASN A 82 -16.04 27.94 0.11
N ARG A 83 -16.51 28.52 -0.99
CA ARG A 83 -17.69 28.03 -1.74
C ARG A 83 -17.32 27.04 -2.86
N ASP A 84 -16.04 26.75 -3.02
CA ASP A 84 -15.52 25.99 -4.15
C ASP A 84 -14.93 24.65 -3.64
N ALA A 85 -15.12 23.58 -4.43
CA ALA A 85 -14.72 22.23 -4.04
C ALA A 85 -13.25 21.96 -4.36
N TYR A 86 -12.45 21.64 -3.34
CA TYR A 86 -11.03 21.32 -3.46
C TYR A 86 -10.67 20.08 -2.66
N ASP A 87 -9.58 19.43 -2.99
CA ASP A 87 -9.11 18.26 -2.25
C ASP A 87 -7.91 18.63 -1.37
N PHE A 88 -7.95 18.20 -0.12
CA PHE A 88 -6.78 17.99 0.71
C PHE A 88 -6.41 16.51 0.64
N ARG A 89 -5.37 16.19 -0.12
CA ARG A 89 -4.93 14.83 -0.41
C ARG A 89 -3.67 14.49 0.36
N VAL A 90 -3.68 13.35 1.05
CA VAL A 90 -2.51 12.72 1.65
C VAL A 90 -2.18 11.49 0.82
N SER A 91 -1.02 11.51 0.16
CA SER A 91 -0.51 10.46 -0.72
C SER A 91 0.65 9.67 -0.10
N ASP A 92 1.21 10.16 1.01
CA ASP A 92 2.22 9.47 1.83
C ASP A 92 1.87 9.68 3.31
N THR A 93 2.70 10.37 4.10
CA THR A 93 2.55 10.45 5.55
C THR A 93 2.41 11.89 6.04
N LEU A 94 1.29 12.20 6.68
CA LEU A 94 1.08 13.49 7.35
C LEU A 94 0.93 13.28 8.85
N VAL A 95 1.77 13.92 9.65
CA VAL A 95 1.65 13.94 11.11
C VAL A 95 1.30 15.34 11.59
N VAL A 96 0.22 15.49 12.34
CA VAL A 96 -0.22 16.76 12.92
C VAL A 96 -0.14 16.70 14.44
N TYR A 97 0.70 17.54 15.04
CA TYR A 97 0.87 17.69 16.48
C TYR A 97 -0.10 18.75 17.03
N GLY A 98 -1.36 18.37 17.18
CA GLY A 98 -2.46 19.21 17.64
C GLY A 98 -3.75 18.95 16.87
N ASP A 99 -4.78 19.76 17.14
CA ASP A 99 -6.10 19.57 16.55
C ASP A 99 -6.13 19.98 15.07
N VAL A 100 -6.97 19.27 14.31
CA VAL A 100 -7.28 19.59 12.92
C VAL A 100 -8.75 19.97 12.81
N VAL A 101 -9.03 21.10 12.16
CA VAL A 101 -10.41 21.59 12.04
C VAL A 101 -10.74 21.94 10.59
N PHE A 102 -11.68 21.23 9.99
CA PHE A 102 -12.34 21.59 8.75
C PHE A 102 -13.68 22.26 9.04
N THR A 103 -13.72 23.58 9.00
CA THR A 103 -14.96 24.35 9.17
C THR A 103 -15.73 24.57 7.86
N ASN A 104 -15.15 24.20 6.72
CA ASN A 104 -15.79 24.34 5.41
C ASN A 104 -16.64 23.13 5.02
N LYS A 105 -17.46 23.32 3.98
CA LYS A 105 -18.39 22.31 3.47
C LYS A 105 -17.98 21.75 2.10
N SER A 106 -16.89 22.24 1.54
CA SER A 106 -16.55 22.03 0.13
C SER A 106 -15.21 21.35 -0.07
N MET A 107 -14.31 21.34 0.91
CA MET A 107 -13.05 20.61 0.72
C MET A 107 -13.21 19.14 1.04
N ASN A 108 -12.69 18.22 0.24
CA ASN A 108 -12.67 16.80 0.58
C ASN A 108 -11.33 16.44 1.25
N LEU A 109 -11.35 15.58 2.26
CA LEU A 109 -10.14 14.88 2.71
C LEU A 109 -10.01 13.62 1.86
N VAL A 110 -8.86 13.44 1.21
CA VAL A 110 -8.55 12.24 0.43
C VAL A 110 -7.28 11.60 0.99
N ILE A 111 -7.32 10.31 1.27
CA ILE A 111 -6.15 9.51 1.68
C ILE A 111 -5.98 8.38 0.67
N ASP A 112 -4.85 8.38 -0.03
CA ASP A 112 -4.53 7.42 -1.08
C ASP A 112 -4.15 6.04 -0.50
N PRO A 113 -4.06 4.97 -1.32
CA PRO A 113 -3.67 3.65 -0.84
C PRO A 113 -2.32 3.66 -0.13
N GLY A 114 -2.24 3.05 1.06
CA GLY A 114 -1.01 3.00 1.87
C GLY A 114 -0.62 4.30 2.57
N ALA A 115 -1.29 5.43 2.26
CA ALA A 115 -1.03 6.71 2.90
C ALA A 115 -1.59 6.74 4.34
N VAL A 116 -0.91 7.50 5.20
CA VAL A 116 -1.25 7.61 6.63
C VAL A 116 -1.35 9.07 7.03
N MET A 117 -2.50 9.46 7.59
CA MET A 117 -2.65 10.73 8.28
C MET A 117 -2.81 10.49 9.77
N ILE A 118 -1.90 11.03 10.59
CA ILE A 118 -1.92 10.95 12.05
C ILE A 118 -2.21 12.33 12.63
N VAL A 119 -3.27 12.44 13.41
CA VAL A 119 -3.66 13.63 14.17
C VAL A 119 -3.47 13.32 15.65
N LEU A 120 -2.40 13.88 16.23
CA LEU A 120 -2.14 13.82 17.67
C LEU A 120 -2.92 14.93 18.38
N GLY A 121 -4.24 14.79 18.37
CA GLY A 121 -5.21 15.79 18.81
C GLY A 121 -6.63 15.37 18.43
N ASN A 122 -7.56 16.33 18.45
CA ASN A 122 -8.92 16.13 17.96
C ASN A 122 -9.02 16.44 16.47
N LEU A 123 -9.87 15.70 15.75
CA LEU A 123 -10.25 16.02 14.39
C LEU A 123 -11.70 16.53 14.40
N THR A 124 -11.94 17.72 13.87
CA THR A 124 -13.31 18.24 13.65
C THR A 124 -13.53 18.47 12.18
N MET A 125 -14.55 17.86 11.57
CA MET A 125 -14.80 18.06 10.15
C MET A 125 -16.27 17.95 9.76
N ALA A 126 -16.68 18.64 8.70
CA ALA A 126 -18.06 18.62 8.19
C ALA A 126 -18.18 18.01 6.79
N ASN A 127 -17.06 17.69 6.16
CA ASN A 127 -16.89 17.47 4.72
C ASN A 127 -16.66 16.00 4.34
N LYS A 128 -16.59 15.72 3.03
CA LYS A 128 -16.41 14.36 2.47
C LYS A 128 -15.04 13.82 2.83
N ILE A 129 -15.01 12.53 3.12
CA ILE A 129 -13.81 11.76 3.37
C ILE A 129 -13.73 10.65 2.32
N GLU A 130 -12.61 10.57 1.62
CA GLU A 130 -12.33 9.51 0.66
C GLU A 130 -11.06 8.77 1.08
N LEU A 131 -11.23 7.56 1.62
CA LEU A 131 -10.14 6.72 2.07
C LEU A 131 -10.02 5.52 1.14
N ALA A 132 -8.98 5.50 0.32
CA ALA A 132 -8.71 4.38 -0.57
C ALA A 132 -8.42 3.09 0.24
N SER A 133 -8.52 1.93 -0.41
CA SER A 133 -8.20 0.64 0.22
C SER A 133 -6.78 0.69 0.79
N SER A 134 -6.61 0.35 2.08
CA SER A 134 -5.37 0.44 2.88
C SER A 134 -4.90 1.84 3.32
N GLY A 135 -5.57 2.92 2.91
CA GLY A 135 -5.33 4.26 3.49
C GLY A 135 -5.83 4.32 4.94
N SER A 136 -5.09 5.02 5.81
CA SER A 136 -5.39 5.10 7.24
C SER A 136 -5.46 6.53 7.76
N LEU A 137 -6.53 6.85 8.47
CA LEU A 137 -6.67 8.06 9.27
C LEU A 137 -6.62 7.71 10.75
N VAL A 138 -5.69 8.27 11.49
CA VAL A 138 -5.50 8.02 12.92
C VAL A 138 -5.68 9.32 13.68
N VAL A 139 -6.57 9.33 14.66
CA VAL A 139 -6.88 10.48 15.52
C VAL A 139 -6.69 10.05 16.96
N SER A 140 -5.69 10.60 17.66
CA SER A 140 -5.38 10.18 19.04
C SER A 140 -6.44 10.64 20.05
N GLY A 141 -7.15 11.72 19.74
CA GLY A 141 -8.28 12.23 20.51
C GLY A 141 -9.62 11.84 19.89
N ASP A 142 -10.55 12.77 19.96
CA ASP A 142 -11.90 12.56 19.46
C ASP A 142 -12.04 12.99 18.00
N PHE A 143 -12.82 12.22 17.25
CA PHE A 143 -13.25 12.59 15.92
C PHE A 143 -14.68 13.14 15.96
N TYR A 144 -14.79 14.46 15.79
CA TYR A 144 -16.02 15.23 15.77
C TYR A 144 -16.50 15.50 14.33
N LYS A 145 -17.62 14.87 13.93
CA LYS A 145 -18.26 15.13 12.64
C LYS A 145 -19.36 16.18 12.82
N SER A 146 -19.06 17.43 12.42
CA SER A 146 -19.89 18.62 12.71
C SER A 146 -20.84 19.02 11.55
N GLY A 147 -21.13 18.11 10.61
CA GLY A 147 -21.92 18.35 9.40
C GLY A 147 -23.43 18.11 9.56
N SER A 148 -24.18 18.29 8.47
CA SER A 148 -25.58 17.83 8.36
C SER A 148 -25.63 16.47 7.67
N ALA A 149 -26.66 15.65 7.90
CA ALA A 149 -26.85 14.29 7.34
C ALA A 149 -26.74 14.12 5.79
N SER A 150 -26.61 15.20 5.02
CA SER A 150 -26.32 15.20 3.57
C SER A 150 -24.93 15.73 3.23
N GLN A 151 -24.04 15.85 4.23
CA GLN A 151 -22.71 16.43 4.13
C GLN A 151 -21.68 15.48 4.74
N GLY A 152 -20.65 15.19 3.96
CA GLY A 152 -19.50 14.43 4.43
C GLY A 152 -19.68 12.92 4.39
N ASP A 153 -20.13 12.44 3.23
CA ASP A 153 -20.06 11.04 2.87
C ASP A 153 -18.65 10.50 3.08
N TYR A 154 -18.56 9.32 3.69
CA TYR A 154 -17.37 8.50 3.65
C TYR A 154 -17.42 7.62 2.40
N THR A 155 -16.38 7.65 1.58
CA THR A 155 -16.25 6.77 0.43
C THR A 155 -14.94 6.00 0.47
N GLY A 156 -15.01 4.69 0.19
CA GLY A 156 -13.85 3.81 0.15
C GLY A 156 -13.86 2.77 1.28
N THR A 157 -12.71 2.11 1.48
CA THR A 157 -12.57 0.95 2.38
C THR A 157 -11.36 1.05 3.31
N GLY A 158 -10.72 2.22 3.40
CA GLY A 158 -9.69 2.46 4.40
C GLY A 158 -10.23 2.43 5.83
N ASN A 159 -9.32 2.58 6.80
CA ASN A 159 -9.63 2.52 8.22
C ASN A 159 -9.51 3.91 8.85
N VAL A 160 -10.42 4.24 9.75
CA VAL A 160 -10.32 5.41 10.61
C VAL A 160 -10.18 4.91 12.04
N TYR A 161 -9.14 5.34 12.75
CA TYR A 161 -8.92 5.05 14.16
C TYR A 161 -9.13 6.33 14.97
N ALA A 162 -10.00 6.30 15.98
CA ALA A 162 -10.22 7.45 16.87
C ALA A 162 -10.45 7.00 18.32
N GLY A 163 -10.23 7.90 19.28
CA GLY A 163 -10.54 7.65 20.69
C GLY A 163 -12.05 7.62 20.95
N SER A 164 -12.81 8.47 20.26
CA SER A 164 -14.26 8.42 20.24
C SER A 164 -14.78 9.10 18.97
N TYR A 165 -15.93 8.63 18.50
CA TYR A 165 -16.65 9.21 17.37
C TYR A 165 -17.88 9.94 17.89
N SER A 166 -18.06 11.20 17.51
CA SER A 166 -19.25 11.96 17.90
C SER A 166 -19.68 12.95 16.82
N GLY A 167 -20.98 13.22 16.73
CA GLY A 167 -21.56 14.04 15.66
C GLY A 167 -23.09 13.93 15.60
N VAL A 168 -23.69 14.53 14.57
CA VAL A 168 -25.14 14.45 14.34
C VAL A 168 -25.47 13.16 13.59
N ALA A 169 -26.48 12.41 14.06
CA ALA A 169 -26.85 11.10 13.51
C ALA A 169 -27.19 11.14 12.01
N GLY A 170 -26.53 10.30 11.21
CA GLY A 170 -26.64 10.21 9.75
C GLY A 170 -25.32 10.42 9.00
N ASP A 171 -24.32 10.98 9.68
CA ASP A 171 -22.96 11.17 9.20
C ASP A 171 -22.07 10.00 9.69
N PHE A 172 -21.65 9.08 8.82
CA PHE A 172 -20.87 7.92 9.27
C PHE A 172 -19.59 7.70 8.45
N VAL A 173 -18.47 7.62 9.17
CA VAL A 173 -17.51 6.55 8.89
C VAL A 173 -18.28 5.26 9.16
N PRO A 174 -18.38 4.32 8.22
CA PRO A 174 -19.14 3.09 8.44
C PRO A 174 -18.62 2.34 9.67
N ASP A 175 -19.48 1.69 10.44
CA ASP A 175 -19.10 0.87 11.62
C ASP A 175 -18.01 -0.17 11.29
N SER A 176 -17.96 -0.67 10.04
CA SER A 176 -16.89 -1.56 9.55
C SER A 176 -15.51 -0.90 9.42
N SER A 177 -15.47 0.42 9.35
CA SER A 177 -14.28 1.28 9.18
C SER A 177 -13.98 2.13 10.41
N GLU A 178 -14.90 2.20 11.39
CA GLU A 178 -14.65 2.76 12.72
C GLU A 178 -13.82 1.77 13.54
N LYS A 179 -12.69 2.27 14.06
CA LYS A 179 -11.71 1.47 14.79
C LYS A 179 -11.27 2.22 16.05
N ASP A 180 -11.10 1.49 17.13
CA ASP A 180 -10.63 2.05 18.39
C ASP A 180 -9.12 2.34 18.32
N VAL A 181 -8.72 3.56 18.68
CA VAL A 181 -7.30 3.98 18.67
C VAL A 181 -6.46 3.22 19.69
N ALA A 182 -7.07 2.55 20.69
CA ALA A 182 -6.32 1.78 21.67
C ALA A 182 -6.15 0.32 21.25
N ASN A 183 -7.23 -0.42 21.01
CA ASN A 183 -7.15 -1.86 20.75
C ASN A 183 -6.96 -2.20 19.27
N ASP A 184 -7.73 -1.58 18.38
CA ASP A 184 -7.67 -1.91 16.95
C ASP A 184 -6.38 -1.38 16.33
N LEU A 185 -6.02 -0.12 16.62
CA LEU A 185 -4.76 0.45 16.11
C LEU A 185 -3.54 -0.35 16.59
N ARG A 186 -3.55 -0.82 17.85
CA ARG A 186 -2.47 -1.67 18.37
C ARG A 186 -2.34 -3.00 17.65
N ASN A 187 -3.46 -3.60 17.25
CA ASN A 187 -3.45 -4.88 16.55
C ASN A 187 -3.11 -4.72 15.06
N ASP A 188 -3.63 -3.67 14.43
CA ASP A 188 -3.48 -3.43 13.00
C ASP A 188 -2.12 -2.78 12.68
N PHE A 189 -1.68 -1.83 13.51
CA PHE A 189 -0.45 -1.03 13.35
C PHE A 189 0.27 -0.76 14.70
N PRO A 190 0.96 -1.74 15.30
CA PRO A 190 1.63 -1.60 16.60
C PRO A 190 2.58 -0.40 16.71
N ASP A 191 3.31 -0.10 15.65
CA ASP A 191 4.29 1.00 15.63
C ASP A 191 3.62 2.38 15.62
N ILE A 192 2.52 2.53 14.87
CA ILE A 192 1.71 3.75 14.88
C ILE A 192 1.03 3.90 16.24
N TYR A 193 0.57 2.80 16.84
CA TYR A 193 0.06 2.81 18.20
C TYR A 193 1.11 3.30 19.19
N ASP A 194 2.33 2.76 19.17
CA ASP A 194 3.41 3.20 20.06
C ASP A 194 3.79 4.67 19.82
N PHE A 195 3.83 5.10 18.56
CA PHE A 195 4.01 6.51 18.20
C PHE A 195 2.94 7.41 18.83
N VAL A 196 1.66 7.04 18.68
CA VAL A 196 0.52 7.78 19.23
C VAL A 196 0.55 7.81 20.76
N GLN A 197 0.79 6.67 21.41
CA GLN A 197 0.85 6.57 22.87
C GLN A 197 2.00 7.37 23.49
N ASN A 198 3.09 7.59 22.74
CA ASN A 198 4.20 8.44 23.13
C ASN A 198 4.03 9.91 22.68
N ASN A 199 2.82 10.34 22.30
CA ASN A 199 2.51 11.69 21.82
C ASN A 199 3.43 12.14 20.66
N GLY A 200 3.78 11.20 19.79
CA GLY A 200 4.67 11.37 18.64
C GLY A 200 6.14 11.60 19.01
N SER A 201 6.56 11.16 20.20
CA SER A 201 7.97 11.23 20.63
C SER A 201 8.77 9.96 20.31
N ALA A 202 8.08 8.87 19.95
CA ALA A 202 8.75 7.70 19.40
C ALA A 202 9.08 7.97 17.92
N PRO A 203 10.13 7.36 17.35
CA PRO A 203 10.33 7.37 15.92
C PRO A 203 9.20 6.58 15.24
N LEU A 204 8.69 7.07 14.11
CA LEU A 204 7.92 6.23 13.20
C LEU A 204 8.94 5.34 12.47
N PRO A 205 8.86 4.00 12.59
CA PRO A 205 9.84 3.12 11.97
C PRO A 205 9.72 3.29 10.46
N ILE A 206 10.80 3.81 9.88
CA ILE A 206 11.07 4.00 8.45
C ILE A 206 10.04 4.77 7.62
N SER A 207 10.50 5.78 6.89
CA SER A 207 9.70 6.41 5.83
C SER A 207 9.92 5.63 4.54
N LEU A 208 9.13 4.59 4.29
CA LEU A 208 9.14 3.88 3.01
C LEU A 208 8.56 4.77 1.91
N LEU A 209 9.30 4.99 0.84
CA LEU A 209 8.85 5.78 -0.31
C LEU A 209 8.02 4.95 -1.29
N SER A 210 8.42 3.69 -1.49
CA SER A 210 7.71 2.80 -2.40
C SER A 210 8.07 1.35 -2.13
N PHE A 211 7.12 0.45 -2.41
CA PHE A 211 7.35 -0.99 -2.56
C PHE A 211 6.55 -1.49 -3.76
N ASN A 212 7.23 -1.61 -4.89
CA ASN A 212 6.65 -1.90 -6.19
C ASN A 212 7.10 -3.27 -6.70
N TYR A 213 6.43 -3.73 -7.75
CA TYR A 213 6.80 -4.95 -8.44
C TYR A 213 6.69 -4.81 -9.96
N GLU A 214 7.48 -5.62 -10.67
CA GLU A 214 7.37 -5.83 -12.10
C GLU A 214 7.45 -7.35 -12.42
N LEU A 215 6.68 -7.80 -13.41
CA LEU A 215 6.80 -9.16 -13.94
C LEU A 215 7.83 -9.19 -15.07
N VAL A 216 8.96 -9.87 -14.86
CA VAL A 216 10.05 -9.96 -15.84
C VAL A 216 10.34 -11.43 -16.14
N ASP A 217 10.11 -11.85 -17.39
CA ASP A 217 10.39 -13.20 -17.88
C ASP A 217 9.90 -14.30 -16.90
N GLN A 218 8.65 -14.18 -16.46
CA GLN A 218 7.94 -15.11 -15.56
C GLN A 218 8.32 -15.03 -14.08
N ASN A 219 9.27 -14.17 -13.73
CA ASN A 219 9.72 -13.88 -12.36
C ASN A 219 9.01 -12.62 -11.83
N VAL A 220 9.11 -12.39 -10.52
CA VAL A 220 8.65 -11.14 -9.88
C VAL A 220 9.88 -10.34 -9.43
N SER A 221 10.11 -9.18 -10.03
CA SER A 221 11.09 -8.21 -9.55
C SER A 221 10.39 -7.32 -8.52
N LEU A 222 10.91 -7.27 -7.30
CA LEU A 222 10.46 -6.39 -6.24
C LEU A 222 11.46 -5.26 -6.08
N GLU A 223 10.97 -4.03 -5.97
CA GLU A 223 11.79 -2.84 -5.81
C GLU A 223 11.22 -1.98 -4.70
N TRP A 224 12.08 -1.52 -3.78
CA TRP A 224 11.65 -0.59 -2.76
C TRP A 224 12.66 0.51 -2.53
N LYS A 225 12.14 1.61 -2.02
CA LYS A 225 12.92 2.79 -1.68
C LYS A 225 12.54 3.30 -0.30
N THR A 226 13.52 3.78 0.43
CA THR A 226 13.36 4.35 1.77
C THR A 226 13.84 5.79 1.71
N ALA A 227 13.14 6.72 2.38
CA ALA A 227 13.52 8.12 2.44
C ALA A 227 14.59 8.34 3.52
N SER A 228 14.41 7.59 4.61
CA SER A 228 15.28 7.51 5.77
C SER A 228 15.17 6.12 6.35
N GLU A 229 16.18 5.70 7.11
CA GLU A 229 16.23 4.46 7.87
C GLU A 229 16.75 4.81 9.27
N GLU A 230 16.24 4.14 10.29
CA GLU A 230 16.72 4.31 11.67
C GLU A 230 17.01 2.94 12.25
N ASN A 231 18.25 2.73 12.71
CA ASN A 231 18.75 1.48 13.30
C ASN A 231 18.54 0.22 12.44
N ASN A 232 18.29 0.35 11.15
CA ASN A 232 17.95 -0.75 10.26
C ASN A 232 19.18 -1.65 9.99
N ASP A 233 19.20 -2.84 10.57
CA ASP A 233 20.21 -3.85 10.28
C ASP A 233 19.95 -4.50 8.92
N TYR A 234 18.70 -4.90 8.65
CA TYR A 234 18.32 -5.53 7.39
C TYR A 234 16.82 -5.53 7.11
N PHE A 235 16.49 -5.66 5.83
CA PHE A 235 15.15 -6.05 5.39
C PHE A 235 15.02 -7.56 5.24
N THR A 236 13.85 -8.09 5.60
CA THR A 236 13.42 -9.45 5.26
C THR A 236 12.29 -9.36 4.25
N LEU A 237 12.46 -10.00 3.10
CA LEU A 237 11.37 -10.24 2.17
C LEU A 237 10.74 -11.59 2.45
N GLN A 238 9.43 -11.54 2.56
CA GLN A 238 8.58 -12.71 2.75
C GLN A 238 7.62 -12.88 1.58
N ARG A 239 7.20 -14.13 1.35
CA ARG A 239 6.19 -14.49 0.36
C ARG A 239 5.14 -15.41 0.96
N SER A 240 3.91 -15.33 0.47
CA SER A 240 2.80 -16.18 0.88
C SER A 240 1.87 -16.47 -0.30
N SER A 241 1.28 -17.67 -0.31
CA SER A 241 0.22 -18.06 -1.25
C SER A 241 -1.18 -17.65 -0.79
N ASP A 242 -1.36 -17.41 0.51
CA ASP A 242 -2.67 -17.19 1.15
C ASP A 242 -2.77 -15.85 1.90
N GLY A 243 -1.66 -15.11 1.98
CA GLY A 243 -1.56 -13.84 2.70
C GLY A 243 -1.57 -13.98 4.22
N LYS A 244 -1.44 -15.21 4.75
CA LYS A 244 -1.47 -15.52 6.18
C LYS A 244 -0.18 -16.17 6.65
N VAL A 245 0.24 -17.22 5.96
CA VAL A 245 1.49 -17.94 6.27
C VAL A 245 2.56 -17.46 5.31
N PHE A 246 3.57 -16.80 5.87
CA PHE A 246 4.67 -16.21 5.12
C PHE A 246 5.95 -17.02 5.30
N GLU A 247 6.65 -17.26 4.20
CA GLU A 247 8.01 -17.81 4.19
C GLU A 247 9.02 -16.71 3.90
N ASN A 248 10.19 -16.77 4.55
CA ASN A 248 11.30 -15.86 4.27
C ASN A 248 11.96 -16.27 2.96
N ILE A 249 11.97 -15.36 1.97
CA ILE A 249 12.59 -15.60 0.65
C ILE A 249 13.91 -14.86 0.48
N ALA A 250 14.13 -13.75 1.21
CA ALA A 250 15.40 -13.04 1.18
C ALA A 250 15.67 -12.22 2.44
N LYS A 251 16.96 -11.95 2.68
CA LYS A 251 17.47 -11.02 3.69
C LYS A 251 18.43 -10.06 3.01
N ILE A 252 18.15 -8.76 3.07
CA ILE A 252 18.89 -7.70 2.37
C ILE A 252 19.41 -6.72 3.42
N ALA A 253 20.73 -6.49 3.46
CA ALA A 253 21.30 -5.57 4.44
C ALA A 253 20.72 -4.15 4.28
N GLY A 254 20.37 -3.53 5.42
CA GLY A 254 19.97 -2.14 5.50
C GLY A 254 21.19 -1.21 5.56
N ASN A 255 20.95 0.09 5.63
CA ASN A 255 22.00 1.10 5.76
C ASN A 255 22.10 1.69 7.18
N GLY A 256 21.54 1.02 8.19
CA GLY A 256 21.58 1.47 9.58
C GLY A 256 20.70 2.70 9.79
N THR A 257 21.31 3.78 10.28
CA THR A 257 20.64 5.07 10.45
C THR A 257 21.08 6.03 9.36
N THR A 258 20.16 6.41 8.47
CA THR A 258 20.40 7.32 7.35
C THR A 258 19.18 8.19 7.08
N ASN A 259 19.39 9.43 6.63
CA ASN A 259 18.34 10.32 6.13
C ASN A 259 18.42 10.51 4.60
N GLU A 260 19.22 9.67 3.93
CA GLU A 260 19.40 9.68 2.49
C GLU A 260 18.58 8.56 1.84
N GLU A 261 18.01 8.83 0.67
CA GLU A 261 17.24 7.83 -0.08
C GLU A 261 18.08 6.57 -0.35
N GLN A 262 17.56 5.41 0.03
CA GLN A 262 18.13 4.13 -0.37
C GLN A 262 17.22 3.42 -1.35
N SER A 263 17.82 2.67 -2.27
CA SER A 263 17.12 1.89 -3.28
C SER A 263 17.56 0.43 -3.20
N TYR A 264 16.58 -0.46 -3.22
CA TYR A 264 16.80 -1.89 -3.10
C TYR A 264 15.98 -2.64 -4.15
N SER A 265 16.47 -3.81 -4.54
CA SER A 265 15.74 -4.71 -5.42
C SER A 265 15.99 -6.16 -5.09
N TYR A 266 15.01 -6.99 -5.42
CA TYR A 266 15.10 -8.43 -5.29
C TYR A 266 14.32 -9.12 -6.41
N LEU A 267 14.92 -10.10 -7.06
CA LEU A 267 14.26 -10.91 -8.08
C LEU A 267 13.80 -12.23 -7.46
N ASP A 268 12.50 -12.38 -7.25
CA ASP A 268 11.92 -13.69 -6.97
C ASP A 268 11.88 -14.49 -8.27
N ALA A 269 12.86 -15.38 -8.40
CA ALA A 269 12.95 -16.27 -9.53
C ALA A 269 11.86 -17.34 -9.51
N ASN A 270 11.26 -17.75 -8.39
CA ASN A 270 10.30 -18.86 -8.37
C ASN A 270 8.94 -18.45 -7.81
N PRO A 271 8.29 -17.42 -8.38
CA PRO A 271 7.04 -16.89 -7.84
C PRO A 271 5.92 -17.92 -7.93
N ILE A 272 4.92 -17.77 -7.06
CA ILE A 272 3.73 -18.62 -7.07
C ILE A 272 2.85 -18.24 -8.27
N TYR A 273 2.38 -19.23 -9.01
CA TYR A 273 1.35 -19.06 -10.03
C TYR A 273 0.02 -18.68 -9.38
N GLY A 274 -0.63 -17.67 -9.95
CA GLY A 274 -1.80 -17.02 -9.36
C GLY A 274 -1.36 -15.82 -8.52
N THR A 275 -2.08 -15.53 -7.44
CA THR A 275 -1.72 -14.44 -6.53
C THR A 275 -0.64 -14.91 -5.55
N SER A 276 0.47 -14.17 -5.50
CA SER A 276 1.48 -14.20 -4.45
C SER A 276 1.36 -12.94 -3.60
N TYR A 277 1.50 -13.04 -2.29
CA TYR A 277 1.60 -11.89 -1.39
C TYR A 277 3.04 -11.73 -0.94
N TYR A 278 3.64 -10.57 -1.18
CA TYR A 278 4.98 -10.23 -0.72
C TYR A 278 4.89 -9.26 0.43
N ARG A 279 5.69 -9.49 1.47
CA ARG A 279 5.76 -8.63 2.64
C ARG A 279 7.21 -8.23 2.87
N LEU A 280 7.42 -6.94 3.07
CA LEU A 280 8.71 -6.37 3.44
C LEU A 280 8.70 -6.11 4.94
N LEU A 281 9.68 -6.65 5.65
CA LEU A 281 9.94 -6.37 7.04
C LEU A 281 11.29 -5.68 7.16
N GLN A 282 11.43 -4.83 8.16
CA GLN A 282 12.70 -4.29 8.65
C GLN A 282 13.05 -4.99 9.96
N THR A 283 14.34 -5.20 10.19
CA THR A 283 14.87 -5.64 11.47
C THR A 283 15.94 -4.66 11.92
N ASP A 284 15.81 -4.17 13.16
CA ASP A 284 16.76 -3.26 13.78
C ASP A 284 17.97 -4.00 14.36
N TYR A 285 19.04 -3.26 14.70
CA TYR A 285 20.24 -3.85 15.33
C TYR A 285 19.98 -4.53 16.68
N ASP A 286 18.89 -4.19 17.36
CA ASP A 286 18.49 -4.84 18.61
C ASP A 286 17.63 -6.11 18.39
N GLY A 287 17.32 -6.42 17.13
CA GLY A 287 16.53 -7.57 16.71
C GLY A 287 15.02 -7.32 16.65
N THR A 288 14.55 -6.09 16.90
CA THR A 288 13.14 -5.73 16.75
C THR A 288 12.74 -5.79 15.27
N GLU A 289 11.59 -6.41 14.96
CA GLU A 289 11.08 -6.56 13.60
C GLU A 289 9.84 -5.68 13.37
N HIS A 290 9.80 -4.99 12.23
CA HIS A 290 8.74 -4.08 11.82
C HIS A 290 8.15 -4.49 10.47
N ASN A 291 6.83 -4.48 10.34
CA ASN A 291 6.18 -4.67 9.03
C ASN A 291 6.17 -3.35 8.27
N VAL A 292 6.84 -3.31 7.11
CA VAL A 292 7.05 -2.09 6.34
C VAL A 292 6.04 -1.95 5.21
N ALA A 293 5.79 -3.03 4.47
CA ALA A 293 4.80 -3.04 3.39
C ALA A 293 4.34 -4.44 3.02
N ILE A 294 3.18 -4.52 2.35
CA ILE A 294 2.67 -5.75 1.76
C ILE A 294 2.12 -5.46 0.35
N GLN A 295 2.38 -6.37 -0.59
CA GLN A 295 1.97 -6.24 -1.97
C GLN A 295 1.43 -7.56 -2.52
N ALA A 296 0.24 -7.53 -3.12
CA ALA A 296 -0.33 -8.67 -3.83
C ALA A 296 0.07 -8.62 -5.31
N VAL A 297 0.59 -9.73 -5.84
CA VAL A 297 1.11 -9.84 -7.20
C VAL A 297 0.46 -11.03 -7.88
N PHE A 298 -0.29 -10.77 -8.95
CA PHE A 298 -0.86 -11.83 -9.77
C PHE A 298 0.10 -12.21 -10.90
N ASN A 299 0.62 -13.44 -10.88
CA ASN A 299 1.46 -13.99 -11.93
C ASN A 299 0.75 -15.14 -12.64
N SER A 300 0.49 -14.99 -13.93
CA SER A 300 -0.12 -16.02 -14.79
C SER A 300 0.88 -16.77 -15.67
N SER A 301 2.18 -16.56 -15.44
CA SER A 301 3.25 -17.22 -16.19
C SER A 301 3.61 -18.55 -15.57
N VAL A 302 3.85 -19.57 -16.41
CA VAL A 302 4.21 -20.92 -15.97
C VAL A 302 5.55 -21.28 -16.57
N LYS A 303 6.53 -21.63 -15.73
CA LYS A 303 7.91 -21.89 -16.17
C LYS A 303 8.08 -23.11 -17.04
N SER A 304 7.34 -24.18 -16.74
CA SER A 304 7.48 -25.42 -17.49
C SER A 304 6.26 -26.30 -17.31
N PHE A 305 5.78 -26.94 -18.38
CA PHE A 305 4.80 -28.02 -18.28
C PHE A 305 5.42 -29.31 -18.78
N ALA A 306 5.60 -30.28 -17.89
CA ALA A 306 6.17 -31.59 -18.23
C ALA A 306 5.46 -32.71 -17.47
N ILE A 307 5.30 -33.86 -18.13
CA ILE A 307 4.71 -35.07 -17.55
C ILE A 307 5.81 -36.13 -17.51
N PHE A 308 6.09 -36.67 -16.34
CA PHE A 308 7.18 -37.63 -16.16
C PHE A 308 6.82 -38.73 -15.14
N PRO A 309 7.20 -39.99 -15.42
CA PRO A 309 7.80 -40.47 -16.67
C PRO A 309 6.77 -40.61 -17.80
N SER A 310 7.24 -40.63 -19.04
CA SER A 310 6.45 -40.95 -20.24
C SER A 310 7.41 -41.49 -21.32
N PRO A 311 7.43 -42.81 -21.61
CA PRO A 311 6.53 -43.85 -21.08
C PRO A 311 6.68 -44.14 -19.58
N ALA A 312 5.59 -44.54 -18.92
CA ALA A 312 5.54 -44.96 -17.53
C ALA A 312 5.11 -46.43 -17.41
N ALA A 313 5.51 -47.13 -16.35
CA ALA A 313 5.02 -48.49 -16.10
C ALA A 313 3.58 -48.49 -15.57
N GLU A 314 2.83 -49.56 -15.82
CA GLU A 314 1.49 -49.76 -15.23
C GLU A 314 1.50 -49.59 -13.70
N GLY A 315 0.61 -48.73 -13.18
CA GLY A 315 0.51 -48.42 -11.75
C GLY A 315 1.60 -47.49 -11.19
N GLN A 316 2.51 -46.96 -12.01
CA GLN A 316 3.53 -46.00 -11.56
C GLN A 316 2.95 -44.60 -11.32
N ASP A 317 3.41 -43.93 -10.26
CA ASP A 317 3.06 -42.53 -9.99
C ASP A 317 3.60 -41.59 -11.08
N ILE A 318 2.73 -40.70 -11.55
CA ILE A 318 3.07 -39.72 -12.58
C ILE A 318 3.22 -38.34 -11.95
N LYS A 319 4.36 -37.69 -12.18
CA LYS A 319 4.59 -36.30 -11.79
C LYS A 319 4.24 -35.37 -12.94
N ILE A 320 3.44 -34.35 -12.64
CA ILE A 320 3.09 -33.28 -13.56
C ILE A 320 3.78 -32.02 -13.03
N TYR A 321 4.87 -31.62 -13.69
CA TYR A 321 5.64 -30.43 -13.35
C TYR A 321 4.96 -29.20 -13.95
N THR A 322 4.75 -28.20 -13.12
CA THR A 322 4.27 -26.85 -13.46
C THR A 322 5.41 -25.84 -13.38
N GLY A 323 6.52 -26.18 -12.72
CA GLY A 323 7.68 -25.31 -12.57
C GLY A 323 7.43 -24.09 -11.68
N ALA A 324 6.29 -24.05 -10.99
CA ALA A 324 5.92 -23.03 -10.01
C ALA A 324 4.90 -23.64 -9.04
N ASP A 325 4.92 -23.19 -7.79
CA ASP A 325 3.84 -23.49 -6.84
C ASP A 325 2.56 -22.77 -7.26
N HIS A 326 1.39 -23.24 -6.83
CA HIS A 326 0.11 -22.66 -7.21
C HIS A 326 -0.69 -22.22 -5.98
N SER A 327 -1.15 -20.96 -5.96
CA SER A 327 -2.05 -20.48 -4.90
C SER A 327 -3.48 -20.98 -5.09
N GLU A 328 -3.88 -21.23 -6.34
CA GLU A 328 -5.16 -21.88 -6.67
C GLU A 328 -5.00 -23.38 -6.84
N ALA A 329 -6.08 -24.13 -6.62
CA ALA A 329 -6.08 -25.56 -6.89
C ALA A 329 -5.86 -25.86 -8.38
N LEU A 330 -5.14 -26.95 -8.63
CA LEU A 330 -4.92 -27.56 -9.93
C LEU A 330 -5.99 -28.63 -10.16
N ASN A 331 -6.78 -28.51 -11.23
CA ASN A 331 -7.59 -29.62 -11.70
C ASN A 331 -6.80 -30.44 -12.72
N VAL A 332 -6.54 -31.71 -12.40
CA VAL A 332 -5.85 -32.68 -13.25
C VAL A 332 -6.88 -33.65 -13.78
N ALA A 333 -7.11 -33.65 -15.09
CA ALA A 333 -8.01 -34.57 -15.78
C ALA A 333 -7.24 -35.50 -16.72
N VAL A 334 -7.60 -36.78 -16.71
CA VAL A 334 -7.04 -37.83 -17.56
C VAL A 334 -8.09 -38.28 -18.56
N TYR A 335 -7.76 -38.21 -19.84
CA TYR A 335 -8.59 -38.68 -20.94
C TYR A 335 -7.94 -39.88 -21.62
N SER A 336 -8.77 -40.84 -22.05
CA SER A 336 -8.33 -41.91 -22.95
C SER A 336 -7.92 -41.36 -24.32
N GLY A 337 -7.22 -42.16 -25.12
CA GLY A 337 -6.91 -41.83 -26.52
C GLY A 337 -8.14 -41.57 -27.41
N ALA A 338 -9.34 -42.00 -26.99
CA ALA A 338 -10.61 -41.71 -27.67
C ALA A 338 -11.31 -40.43 -27.15
N GLY A 339 -10.71 -39.72 -26.19
CA GLY A 339 -11.25 -38.48 -25.61
C GLY A 339 -12.25 -38.66 -24.48
N GLN A 340 -12.51 -39.90 -24.03
CA GLN A 340 -13.34 -40.15 -22.85
C GLN A 340 -12.60 -39.75 -21.57
N LEU A 341 -13.23 -38.95 -20.70
CA LEU A 341 -12.73 -38.62 -19.35
C LEU A 341 -12.72 -39.89 -18.49
N LEU A 342 -11.54 -40.25 -17.99
CA LEU A 342 -11.34 -41.44 -17.15
C LEU A 342 -11.18 -41.08 -15.68
N TYR A 343 -10.54 -39.95 -15.41
CA TYR A 343 -10.23 -39.51 -14.06
C TYR A 343 -10.13 -37.99 -13.99
N ALA A 344 -10.54 -37.40 -12.88
CA ALA A 344 -10.29 -36.01 -12.57
C ALA A 344 -10.04 -35.87 -11.07
N GLN A 345 -9.03 -35.09 -10.70
CA GLN A 345 -8.77 -34.74 -9.31
C GLN A 345 -8.43 -33.26 -9.18
N GLU A 346 -8.78 -32.71 -8.04
CA GLU A 346 -8.23 -31.45 -7.57
C GLU A 346 -6.95 -31.74 -6.79
N SER A 347 -5.94 -30.90 -6.97
CA SER A 347 -4.63 -31.04 -6.34
C SER A 347 -4.01 -29.67 -6.10
N HIS A 348 -2.94 -29.61 -5.34
CA HIS A 348 -2.10 -28.42 -5.23
C HIS A 348 -0.69 -28.79 -5.69
N ALA A 349 -0.05 -27.90 -6.44
CA ALA A 349 1.38 -28.08 -6.74
C ALA A 349 2.19 -27.55 -5.57
N GLU A 350 3.01 -28.44 -5.03
CA GLU A 350 4.04 -28.12 -4.04
C GLU A 350 5.40 -28.40 -4.68
N ALA A 351 6.38 -27.53 -4.42
CA ALA A 351 7.69 -27.58 -5.05
C ALA A 351 7.64 -27.65 -6.59
N GLY A 352 6.64 -27.01 -7.20
CA GLY A 352 6.50 -26.92 -8.66
C GLY A 352 5.99 -28.18 -9.38
N TYR A 353 5.39 -29.14 -8.67
CA TYR A 353 4.72 -30.30 -9.30
C TYR A 353 3.54 -30.84 -8.49
N THR A 354 2.68 -31.61 -9.16
CA THR A 354 1.64 -32.45 -8.55
C THR A 354 1.83 -33.92 -8.93
N VAL A 355 1.36 -34.84 -8.08
CA VAL A 355 1.39 -36.28 -8.33
C VAL A 355 -0.01 -36.78 -8.74
N LEU A 356 -0.06 -37.64 -9.74
CA LEU A 356 -1.25 -38.32 -10.22
C LEU A 356 -1.15 -39.82 -9.87
N ASN A 357 -1.97 -40.26 -8.90
CA ASN A 357 -2.06 -41.64 -8.46
C ASN A 357 -3.28 -42.33 -9.08
N SER A 358 -3.24 -42.62 -10.38
CA SER A 358 -4.43 -43.05 -11.13
C SER A 358 -4.50 -44.54 -11.44
N GLY A 359 -3.46 -45.32 -11.13
CA GLY A 359 -3.45 -46.77 -11.39
C GLY A 359 -3.70 -47.11 -12.86
N LEU A 360 -3.21 -46.29 -13.78
CA LEU A 360 -3.46 -46.43 -15.22
C LEU A 360 -2.87 -47.73 -15.74
N ARG A 361 -3.64 -48.40 -16.61
CA ARG A 361 -3.19 -49.56 -17.38
C ARG A 361 -2.39 -49.12 -18.60
N SER A 362 -1.74 -50.06 -19.28
CA SER A 362 -1.03 -49.75 -20.52
C SER A 362 -1.97 -49.11 -21.56
N GLY A 363 -1.55 -48.01 -22.18
CA GLY A 363 -2.38 -47.24 -23.07
C GLY A 363 -1.86 -45.81 -23.34
N LEU A 364 -2.56 -45.12 -24.24
CA LEU A 364 -2.31 -43.73 -24.58
C LEU A 364 -3.32 -42.82 -23.85
N TYR A 365 -2.82 -41.82 -23.15
CA TYR A 365 -3.62 -40.87 -22.38
C TYR A 365 -3.28 -39.42 -22.72
N VAL A 366 -4.27 -38.54 -22.57
CA VAL A 366 -4.10 -37.09 -22.57
C VAL A 366 -4.36 -36.59 -21.15
N ILE A 367 -3.36 -35.93 -20.59
CA ILE A 367 -3.47 -35.24 -19.30
C ILE A 367 -3.78 -33.78 -19.57
N LYS A 368 -4.85 -33.26 -18.97
CA LYS A 368 -5.20 -31.85 -18.98
C LYS A 368 -5.03 -31.30 -17.57
N LEU A 369 -4.28 -30.20 -17.47
CA LEU A 369 -4.10 -29.43 -16.25
C LEU A 369 -4.80 -28.09 -16.41
N THR A 370 -5.61 -27.69 -15.43
CA THR A 370 -6.21 -26.35 -15.38
C THR A 370 -6.05 -25.69 -14.01
N SER A 371 -5.76 -24.40 -13.98
CA SER A 371 -5.61 -23.58 -12.76
C SER A 371 -5.90 -22.12 -13.12
N GLY A 372 -6.95 -21.53 -12.56
CA GLY A 372 -7.44 -20.23 -13.02
C GLY A 372 -7.66 -20.19 -14.54
N SER A 373 -6.92 -19.33 -15.24
CA SER A 373 -6.95 -19.21 -16.71
C SER A 373 -5.98 -20.16 -17.44
N LEU A 374 -5.06 -20.82 -16.73
CA LEU A 374 -4.14 -21.77 -17.32
C LEU A 374 -4.89 -23.02 -17.78
N THR A 375 -4.65 -23.42 -19.01
CA THR A 375 -4.96 -24.77 -19.50
C THR A 375 -3.73 -25.32 -20.22
N LYS A 376 -3.21 -26.46 -19.76
CA LYS A 376 -2.13 -27.20 -20.42
C LYS A 376 -2.57 -28.63 -20.70
N THR A 377 -2.12 -29.17 -21.81
CA THR A 377 -2.35 -30.56 -22.17
C THR A 377 -1.04 -31.24 -22.51
N GLY A 378 -0.91 -32.50 -22.13
CA GLY A 378 0.27 -33.31 -22.44
C GLY A 378 -0.10 -34.76 -22.67
N ARG A 379 0.77 -35.44 -23.41
CA ARG A 379 0.60 -36.85 -23.78
C ARG A 379 1.35 -37.73 -22.79
N LEU A 380 0.65 -38.75 -22.28
CA LEU A 380 1.23 -39.79 -21.43
C LEU A 380 1.09 -41.14 -22.12
N ILE A 381 2.17 -41.91 -22.16
CA ILE A 381 2.18 -43.30 -22.59
C ILE A 381 2.42 -44.17 -21.36
N VAL A 382 1.61 -45.20 -21.18
CA VAL A 382 1.80 -46.22 -20.13
C VAL A 382 2.05 -47.56 -20.82
N GLU A 383 3.08 -48.28 -20.39
CA GLU A 383 3.52 -49.57 -20.96
C GLU A 383 3.51 -50.69 -19.93
#